data_AF-A0A6I1R2N6-F1
#
_entry.id   AF-A0A6I1R2N6-F1
#
_cell.length_a   1.000
_cell.length_b   1.000
_cell.length_c   1.000
_cell.angle_alpha   90.00
_cell.angle_beta   90.00
_cell.angle_gamma   90.00
#
_symmetry.space_group_name_H-M   'P 1'
#
loop_
_entity.id
_entity.type
_entity.pdbx_description
1 polymer ?
#
loop_
_entity_poly.entity_id
_entity_poly.type
_entity_poly.pdbx_seq_one_letter_code
_entity_poly.pdbx_strand_id
1 'polypeptide(L)'
;MRRQPGARLSNSYFTRAVQTAESQETYEFNGSRTLTLFQPLRNRKECHDCHGEDHKVRGVVRISLGLDELDAELRTARNRQAGVALLTILGVSAALIAFMRRVLLRPLGRVIIAAQQIARVTLMLASTLRIRMRSAGWAR
;
A
#
# COMPACT_ATOMS: atom_id res chain seq x y z
N MET A 1 -16.25 44.86 26.06
CA MET A 1 -15.11 44.65 25.13
C MET A 1 -15.62 44.65 23.69
N ARG A 2 -15.21 45.61 22.84
CA ARG A 2 -15.58 45.65 21.42
C ARG A 2 -14.46 44.95 20.63
N ARG A 3 -14.71 43.73 20.14
CA ARG A 3 -13.74 43.01 19.30
C ARG A 3 -13.68 43.72 17.95
N GLN A 4 -12.47 44.08 17.50
CA GLN A 4 -12.30 44.67 16.17
C GLN A 4 -12.74 43.64 15.11
N PRO A 5 -13.42 44.08 14.03
CA PRO A 5 -13.77 43.18 12.94
C PRO A 5 -12.51 42.51 12.38
N GLY A 6 -12.61 41.22 12.09
CA GLY A 6 -11.55 40.52 11.36
C GLY A 6 -11.40 41.06 9.93
N ALA A 7 -10.31 40.68 9.28
CA ALA A 7 -10.11 40.98 7.86
C ALA A 7 -11.29 40.48 7.03
N ARG A 8 -11.72 41.29 6.05
CA ARG A 8 -12.80 40.92 5.13
C ARG A 8 -12.37 39.70 4.31
N LEU A 9 -13.19 38.65 4.33
CA LEU A 9 -13.02 37.52 3.42
C LEU A 9 -13.56 37.88 2.04
N SER A 10 -12.72 37.81 1.02
CA SER A 10 -13.08 38.01 -0.39
C SER A 10 -12.89 36.74 -1.25
N ASN A 11 -12.81 35.56 -0.62
CA ASN A 11 -12.51 34.34 -1.36
C ASN A 11 -13.71 33.86 -2.23
N SER A 12 -13.41 33.09 -3.28
CA SER A 12 -14.44 32.61 -4.21
C SER A 12 -15.39 31.57 -3.59
N TYR A 13 -14.93 30.82 -2.58
CA TYR A 13 -15.73 29.82 -1.87
C TYR A 13 -16.81 30.45 -0.98
N PHE A 14 -16.51 31.57 -0.33
CA PHE A 14 -17.45 32.37 0.45
C PHE A 14 -18.53 32.92 -0.48
N THR A 15 -18.13 33.53 -1.60
CA THR A 15 -19.09 34.05 -2.60
C THR A 15 -20.00 32.94 -3.12
N ARG A 16 -19.44 31.76 -3.45
CA ARG A 16 -20.24 30.60 -3.85
C ARG A 16 -21.19 30.13 -2.75
N ALA A 17 -20.72 29.99 -1.51
CA ALA A 17 -21.56 29.57 -0.38
C ALA A 17 -22.73 30.52 -0.14
N VAL A 18 -22.52 31.83 -0.33
CA VAL A 18 -23.59 32.85 -0.23
C VAL A 18 -24.58 32.72 -1.40
N GLN A 19 -24.09 32.56 -2.63
CA GLN A 19 -24.92 32.54 -3.84
C GLN A 19 -25.75 31.25 -3.96
N THR A 20 -25.14 30.09 -3.71
CA THR A 20 -25.80 28.79 -3.85
C THR A 20 -26.57 28.39 -2.60
N ALA A 21 -26.28 29.01 -1.45
CA ALA A 21 -26.74 28.56 -0.14
C ALA A 21 -26.36 27.09 0.16
N GLU A 22 -25.27 26.61 -0.45
CA GLU A 22 -24.69 25.28 -0.25
C GLU A 22 -23.30 25.35 0.35
N SER A 23 -22.95 24.32 1.10
CA SER A 23 -21.64 24.21 1.74
C SER A 23 -20.54 24.09 0.68
N GLN A 24 -19.44 24.81 0.89
CA GLN A 24 -18.26 24.72 0.04
C GLN A 24 -17.10 24.16 0.85
N GLU A 25 -16.38 23.20 0.27
CA GLU A 25 -15.26 22.54 0.92
C GLU A 25 -13.99 22.75 0.09
N THR A 26 -12.88 22.98 0.77
CA THR A 26 -11.58 23.10 0.10
C THR A 26 -10.48 22.43 0.91
N TYR A 27 -9.55 21.82 0.18
CA TYR A 27 -8.34 21.21 0.71
C TYR A 27 -7.16 22.04 0.25
N GLU A 28 -6.53 22.74 1.18
CA GLU A 28 -5.36 23.57 0.89
C GLU A 28 -4.09 22.91 1.46
N PHE A 29 -2.99 23.02 0.72
CA PHE A 29 -1.68 22.56 1.16
C PHE A 29 -0.70 23.74 1.15
N ASN A 30 -0.67 24.48 2.26
CA ASN A 30 0.21 25.63 2.47
C ASN A 30 1.22 25.31 3.57
N GLY A 31 2.02 24.25 3.37
CA GLY A 31 2.98 23.70 4.35
C GLY A 31 2.38 22.65 5.28
N SER A 32 1.09 22.78 5.60
CA SER A 32 0.25 21.80 6.31
C SER A 32 -1.02 21.56 5.50
N ARG A 33 -1.55 20.33 5.52
CA ARG A 33 -2.82 20.02 4.85
C ARG A 33 -3.96 20.52 5.73
N THR A 34 -4.73 21.48 5.23
CA THR A 34 -5.87 22.06 5.96
C THR A 34 -7.16 21.81 5.19
N LEU A 35 -8.15 21.26 5.88
CA LEU A 35 -9.52 21.16 5.39
C LEU A 35 -10.29 22.39 5.84
N THR A 36 -10.80 23.19 4.90
CA THR A 36 -11.67 24.33 5.21
C THR A 36 -13.07 24.13 4.66
N LEU A 37 -14.06 24.23 5.54
CA LEU A 37 -15.49 24.18 5.24
C LEU A 37 -16.12 25.56 5.39
N PHE A 38 -16.87 25.96 4.37
CA PHE A 38 -17.71 27.17 4.35
C PHE A 38 -19.17 26.73 4.43
N GLN A 39 -19.76 26.83 5.62
CA GLN A 39 -21.13 26.46 5.88
C GLN A 39 -22.04 27.69 5.85
N PRO A 40 -22.94 27.82 4.86
CA PRO A 40 -23.90 28.92 4.84
C PRO A 40 -24.96 28.74 5.93
N LEU A 41 -25.27 29.84 6.60
CA LEU A 41 -26.39 29.97 7.54
C LEU A 41 -27.62 30.38 6.75
N ARG A 42 -28.42 29.39 6.35
CA ARG A 42 -29.66 29.60 5.61
C ARG A 42 -30.66 30.40 6.45
N ASN A 43 -31.31 31.38 5.83
CA ASN A 43 -32.35 32.19 6.45
C ASN A 43 -33.67 31.40 6.50
N ARG A 44 -33.84 30.56 7.52
CA ARG A 44 -35.05 29.76 7.73
C ARG A 44 -36.18 30.63 8.25
N LYS A 45 -37.42 30.11 8.23
CA LYS A 45 -38.62 30.81 8.75
C LYS A 45 -38.43 31.31 10.18
N GLU A 46 -37.80 30.50 11.03
CA GLU A 46 -37.44 30.83 12.42
C GLU A 46 -36.58 32.10 12.55
N CYS A 47 -35.88 32.51 11.48
CA CYS A 47 -34.96 33.64 11.49
C CYS A 47 -35.63 34.95 11.03
N HIS A 48 -36.80 34.87 10.40
CA HIS A 48 -37.44 36.00 9.72
C HIS A 48 -37.96 37.06 10.69
N ASP A 49 -38.38 36.66 11.89
CA ASP A 49 -38.90 37.53 12.95
C ASP A 49 -37.94 38.69 13.30
N CYS A 50 -36.63 38.48 13.15
CA CYS A 50 -35.61 39.49 13.44
C CYS A 50 -34.78 39.92 12.22
N HIS A 51 -34.69 39.09 11.18
CA HIS A 51 -33.76 39.31 10.06
C HIS A 51 -34.41 39.56 8.70
N GLY A 52 -35.75 39.52 8.61
CA GLY A 52 -36.49 39.68 7.35
C GLY A 52 -36.26 38.55 6.36
N GLU A 53 -36.96 38.61 5.22
CA GLU A 53 -36.91 37.57 4.16
C GLU A 53 -36.01 37.96 2.98
N ASP A 54 -35.48 39.19 2.97
CA ASP A 54 -34.81 39.81 1.82
C ASP A 54 -33.57 39.04 1.33
N HIS A 55 -32.98 38.21 2.20
CA HIS A 55 -31.76 37.46 1.92
C HIS A 55 -31.93 35.98 2.25
N LYS A 56 -31.51 35.09 1.34
CA LYS A 56 -31.55 33.63 1.53
C LYS A 56 -30.49 33.10 2.51
N VAL A 57 -29.39 33.83 2.69
CA VAL A 57 -28.27 33.45 3.55
C VAL A 57 -27.97 34.60 4.51
N ARG A 58 -27.89 34.30 5.81
CA ARG A 58 -27.59 35.29 6.86
C ARG A 58 -26.11 35.50 7.12
N GLY A 59 -25.30 34.52 6.76
CA GLY A 59 -23.85 34.53 6.92
C GLY A 59 -23.24 33.20 6.51
N VAL A 60 -21.92 33.11 6.59
CA VAL A 60 -21.17 31.86 6.31
C VAL A 60 -20.21 31.62 7.45
N VAL A 61 -20.24 30.42 7.99
CA VAL A 61 -19.29 29.96 9.00
C VAL A 61 -18.12 29.30 8.28
N ARG A 62 -16.91 29.79 8.53
CA ARG A 62 -15.67 29.16 8.05
C ARG A 62 -15.06 28.33 9.17
N ILE A 63 -14.90 27.04 8.93
CA ILE A 63 -14.27 26.08 9.84
C ILE A 63 -13.01 25.58 9.15
N SER A 64 -11.85 25.75 9.76
CA SER A 64 -10.58 25.25 9.22
C SER A 64 -9.99 24.25 10.20
N LEU A 65 -9.74 23.02 9.72
CA LEU A 65 -9.17 21.92 10.47
C LEU A 65 -7.81 21.56 9.89
N GLY A 66 -6.77 21.62 10.74
CA GLY A 66 -5.45 21.09 10.39
C GLY A 66 -5.46 19.56 10.40
N LEU A 67 -4.88 18.94 9.37
CA LEU A 67 -4.85 17.48 9.23
C LEU A 67 -3.46 16.89 9.54
N ASP A 68 -2.54 17.66 10.11
CA ASP A 68 -1.17 17.22 10.35
C ASP A 68 -1.09 16.04 11.31
N GLU A 69 -1.84 16.08 12.42
CA GLU A 69 -1.90 15.00 13.40
C GLU A 69 -2.48 13.72 12.77
N LEU A 70 -3.58 13.88 12.03
CA LEU A 70 -4.22 12.78 11.31
C LEU A 70 -3.26 12.16 10.29
N ASP A 71 -2.53 12.98 9.53
CA ASP A 71 -1.55 12.51 8.56
C ASP A 71 -0.36 11.82 9.23
N ALA A 72 0.08 12.30 10.40
CA ALA A 72 1.13 11.65 11.18
C ALA A 72 0.71 10.26 11.65
N GLU A 73 -0.50 10.12 12.18
CA GLU A 73 -1.07 8.84 12.61
C GLU A 73 -1.29 7.88 11.44
N LEU A 74 -1.76 8.39 10.29
CA LEU A 74 -1.87 7.59 9.07
C LEU A 74 -0.49 7.12 8.57
N ARG A 75 0.55 7.96 8.66
CA ARG A 75 1.92 7.59 8.26
C ARG A 75 2.49 6.50 9.16
N THR A 76 2.30 6.58 10.47
CA THR A 76 2.80 5.55 11.40
C THR A 76 2.07 4.22 11.19
N ALA A 77 0.75 4.25 11.04
CA ALA A 77 -0.06 3.07 10.72
C ALA A 77 0.38 2.42 9.40
N ARG A 78 0.55 3.23 8.34
CA ARG A 78 1.01 2.76 7.03
C ARG A 78 2.40 2.15 7.08
N ASN A 79 3.35 2.78 7.79
CA ASN A 79 4.71 2.26 7.93
C ASN A 79 4.72 0.92 8.68
N ARG A 80 3.89 0.79 9.73
CA ARG A 80 3.73 -0.48 10.45
C ARG A 80 3.16 -1.57 9.55
N GLN A 81 2.11 -1.27 8.78
CA GLN A 81 1.54 -2.21 7.82
C GLN A 81 2.55 -2.61 6.74
N ALA A 82 3.32 -1.66 6.20
CA ALA A 82 4.37 -1.92 5.22
C ALA A 82 5.46 -2.84 5.80
N GLY A 83 5.86 -2.62 7.06
CA GLY A 83 6.81 -3.49 7.76
C GLY A 83 6.30 -4.92 7.95
N VAL A 84 5.04 -5.08 8.36
CA VAL A 84 4.39 -6.40 8.50
C VAL A 84 4.29 -7.10 7.14
N ALA A 85 3.88 -6.38 6.09
CA ALA A 85 3.79 -6.91 4.74
C ALA A 85 5.17 -7.38 4.23
N LEU A 86 6.21 -6.58 4.42
CA LEU A 86 7.58 -6.92 4.03
C LEU A 86 8.08 -8.17 4.77
N LEU A 87 7.89 -8.24 6.09
CA LEU A 87 8.25 -9.41 6.89
C LEU A 87 7.52 -10.67 6.45
N THR A 88 6.23 -10.54 6.14
CA THR A 88 5.41 -11.66 5.67
C THR A 88 5.92 -12.18 4.32
N ILE A 89 6.18 -11.27 3.36
CA ILE A 89 6.72 -11.64 2.04
C ILE A 89 8.06 -12.36 2.21
N LEU A 90 8.99 -11.79 2.97
CA LEU A 90 10.30 -12.38 3.21
C LEU A 90 10.19 -13.75 3.91
N GLY A 91 9.32 -13.87 4.91
CA GLY A 91 9.08 -15.12 5.63
C GLY A 91 8.54 -16.22 4.72
N VAL A 92 7.53 -15.91 3.91
CA VAL A 92 6.94 -16.86 2.95
C VAL A 92 7.96 -17.25 1.88
N SER A 93 8.69 -16.29 1.32
CA SER A 93 9.75 -16.58 0.34
C SER A 93 10.84 -17.46 0.94
N ALA A 94 11.31 -17.16 2.15
CA ALA A 94 12.33 -17.96 2.83
C ALA A 94 11.84 -19.38 3.14
N ALA A 95 10.60 -19.53 3.61
CA ALA A 95 9.99 -20.83 3.87
C ALA A 95 9.89 -21.67 2.59
N LEU A 96 9.43 -21.07 1.49
CA LEU A 96 9.33 -21.74 0.19
C LEU A 96 10.71 -22.19 -0.34
N ILE A 97 11.72 -21.31 -0.25
CA ILE A 97 13.10 -21.63 -0.63
C ILE A 97 13.64 -22.77 0.22
N ALA A 98 13.42 -22.74 1.54
CA ALA A 98 13.87 -23.78 2.46
C ALA A 98 13.20 -25.12 2.17
N PHE A 99 11.89 -25.12 1.90
CA PHE A 99 11.12 -26.29 1.53
C PHE A 99 11.65 -26.90 0.23
N MET A 100 11.79 -26.10 -0.82
CA MET A 100 12.30 -26.55 -2.12
C MET A 100 13.71 -27.13 -2.00
N ARG A 101 14.59 -26.49 -1.22
CA ARG A 101 15.95 -27.00 -0.97
C ARG A 101 15.95 -28.31 -0.20
N ARG A 102 15.12 -28.46 0.83
CA ARG A 102 15.12 -29.66 1.69
C ARG A 102 14.39 -30.85 1.09
N VAL A 103 13.25 -30.62 0.44
CA VAL A 103 12.32 -31.68 0.01
C VAL A 103 12.50 -32.05 -1.46
N LEU A 104 12.87 -31.11 -2.33
CA LEU A 104 13.04 -31.39 -3.76
C LEU A 104 14.52 -31.52 -4.13
N LEU A 105 15.30 -30.46 -3.94
CA LEU A 105 16.65 -30.39 -4.51
C LEU A 105 17.66 -31.34 -3.83
N ARG A 106 17.66 -31.44 -2.49
CA ARG A 106 18.55 -32.36 -1.76
C ARG A 106 18.33 -33.84 -2.12
N PRO A 107 17.11 -34.40 -2.11
CA PRO A 107 16.91 -35.79 -2.47
C PRO A 107 17.16 -36.06 -3.95
N LEU A 108 16.84 -35.13 -4.86
CA LEU A 108 17.19 -35.27 -6.28
C LEU A 108 18.71 -35.39 -6.48
N GLY A 109 19.51 -34.61 -5.75
CA GLY A 109 20.97 -34.75 -5.76
C GLY A 109 21.45 -36.15 -5.35
N ARG A 110 20.80 -36.78 -4.37
CA ARG A 110 21.13 -38.15 -3.95
C ARG A 110 20.79 -39.18 -5.03
N VAL A 111 19.65 -39.00 -5.70
CA VAL A 111 19.24 -39.89 -6.81
C VAL A 111 20.20 -39.76 -7.99
N ILE A 112 20.62 -38.54 -8.33
CA ILE A 112 21.59 -38.31 -9.42
C ILE A 112 22.94 -38.95 -9.09
N ILE A 113 23.42 -38.82 -7.84
CA ILE A 113 24.69 -39.44 -7.43
C ILE A 113 24.59 -40.97 -7.48
N ALA A 114 23.50 -41.56 -7.02
CA ALA A 114 23.28 -43.01 -7.08
C ALA A 114 23.20 -43.51 -8.53
N ALA A 115 22.48 -42.79 -9.40
CA ALA A 115 22.40 -43.11 -10.83
C ALA A 115 23.79 -43.01 -11.51
N GLN A 116 24.61 -42.01 -11.15
CA GLN A 116 25.98 -41.88 -11.66
C GLN A 116 26.91 -42.99 -11.17
N GLN A 117 26.73 -43.49 -9.94
CA GLN A 117 27.50 -44.63 -9.43
C GLN A 117 27.15 -45.92 -10.17
N ILE A 118 25.85 -46.18 -10.39
CA ILE A 118 25.39 -47.33 -11.16
C ILE A 118 25.94 -47.27 -12.58
N ALA A 119 25.83 -46.11 -13.25
CA ALA A 119 26.36 -45.94 -14.61
C ALA A 119 27.88 -46.21 -14.68
N ARG A 120 28.65 -45.76 -13.67
CA ARG A 120 30.10 -46.01 -13.60
C ARG A 120 30.43 -47.49 -13.43
N VAL A 121 29.71 -48.19 -12.57
CA VAL A 121 29.89 -49.62 -12.33
C VAL A 121 29.55 -50.43 -13.58
N THR A 122 28.44 -50.12 -14.25
CA THR A 122 28.04 -50.78 -15.50
C THR A 122 29.07 -50.57 -16.61
N LEU A 123 29.62 -49.36 -16.74
CA LEU A 123 30.70 -49.07 -17.69
C LEU A 123 31.98 -49.87 -17.39
N MET A 124 32.35 -50.02 -16.11
CA MET A 124 33.50 -50.83 -15.71
C MET A 124 33.30 -52.31 -16.04
N LEU A 125 32.14 -52.89 -15.73
CA LEU A 125 31.79 -54.28 -16.06
C LEU A 125 31.77 -54.54 -17.57
N ALA A 126 31.21 -53.61 -18.35
CA ALA A 126 31.24 -53.71 -19.81
C ALA A 126 32.67 -53.67 -20.35
N SER A 127 33.55 -52.84 -19.76
CA SER A 127 34.95 -52.75 -20.18
C SER A 127 35.75 -54.00 -19.84
N THR A 128 35.56 -54.60 -18.66
CA THR A 128 36.26 -55.83 -18.25
C THR A 128 35.79 -57.06 -19.02
N LEU A 129 34.47 -57.16 -19.31
CA LEU A 129 33.95 -58.24 -20.15
C LEU A 129 34.50 -58.16 -21.58
N ARG A 130 34.59 -56.94 -22.14
CA ARG A 130 35.19 -56.71 -23.47
C ARG A 130 36.69 -57.07 -23.50
N ILE A 131 37.45 -56.76 -22.45
CA ILE A 131 38.86 -57.16 -22.35
C ILE A 131 39.00 -58.68 -22.26
N ARG A 132 38.15 -59.33 -21.46
CA ARG A 132 38.18 -60.80 -21.29
C ARG A 132 37.76 -61.55 -22.55
N MET A 133 36.81 -61.04 -23.33
CA MET A 133 36.46 -61.60 -24.65
C MET A 133 37.58 -61.42 -25.68
N ARG A 134 38.31 -60.30 -25.65
CA ARG A 134 39.51 -60.10 -26.49
C ARG A 134 40.65 -61.04 -26.12
N SER A 135 40.89 -61.28 -24.82
CA SER A 135 41.92 -62.24 -24.39
C SER A 135 41.55 -63.70 -24.64
N ALA A 136 40.25 -64.02 -24.73
CA ALA A 136 39.75 -65.36 -25.02
C ALA A 136 39.68 -65.68 -26.53
N GLY A 137 40.16 -64.79 -27.41
CA GLY A 137 40.26 -65.07 -28.85
C GLY A 137 38.94 -65.05 -29.62
N TRP A 138 37.88 -64.45 -29.08
CA TRP A 138 36.55 -64.36 -29.69
C TRP A 138 36.29 -63.06 -30.47
N ALA A 139 37.35 -62.30 -30.77
CA ALA A 139 37.29 -61.12 -31.62
C ALA A 139 37.94 -61.45 -32.97
N ARG A 140 37.12 -61.90 -33.92
CA ARG A 140 37.36 -61.66 -35.35
C ARG A 140 36.25 -60.76 -35.85
#